data_AF-A0A9W7ADD1-F1
#
_entry.id   AF-A0A9W7ADD1-F1
#
_cell.length_a   1.000
_cell.length_b   1.000
_cell.length_c   1.000
_cell.angle_alpha   90.00
_cell.angle_beta   90.00
_cell.angle_gamma   90.00
#
_symmetry.space_group_name_H-M   'P 1'
#
loop_
_entity.id
_entity.type
_entity.pdbx_description
1 polymer ?
#
loop_
_entity_poly.entity_id
_entity_poly.type
_entity_poly.pdbx_seq_one_letter_code
_entity_poly.pdbx_strand_id
1 'polypeptide(L)'
;TSTATGLATFTGGIAVAGTSSVTGGITFDGTTSFTGALNVGATTATGVYTGTGISVSGTVTASGSALTSDRRYKKDITRLSSALDDVMKIRGVSYNWRRSEFPTYAFDNNTHYGFIAQEVEEVIPELVGTDELGMKSIRYLGFTPVLLEAMKEQQEEILILKEELRLTNSKLDLMLAFLCKNEMLRASDSEEEIESLCSDLNNREV
;
A
#
# COMPACT_ATOMS: atom_id res chain seq x y z
N THR A 1 18.85 4.62 56.40
CA THR A 1 17.71 4.21 55.54
C THR A 1 16.46 4.27 56.39
N SER A 2 15.45 5.01 55.97
CA SER A 2 14.14 5.04 56.63
C SER A 2 13.20 4.12 55.86
N THR A 3 12.65 3.11 56.52
CA THR A 3 11.65 2.21 55.94
C THR A 3 10.28 2.61 56.48
N ALA A 4 9.37 3.00 55.59
CA ALA A 4 7.95 3.18 55.94
C ALA A 4 7.18 1.92 55.51
N THR A 5 6.28 1.45 56.37
CA THR A 5 5.35 0.35 56.06
C THR A 5 3.93 0.90 56.05
N GLY A 6 3.14 0.56 55.02
CA GLY A 6 1.76 1.03 54.85
C GLY A 6 1.59 2.07 53.74
N LEU A 7 0.40 2.69 53.69
CA LEU A 7 0.02 3.66 52.67
C LEU A 7 0.60 5.05 53.00
N ALA A 8 1.33 5.64 52.05
CA ALA A 8 1.73 7.04 52.09
C ALA A 8 0.87 7.84 51.08
N THR A 9 0.24 8.92 51.54
CA THR A 9 -0.52 9.84 50.69
C THR A 9 0.18 11.19 50.65
N PHE A 10 0.37 11.73 49.46
CA PHE A 10 0.97 13.04 49.23
C PHE A 10 -0.03 13.91 48.49
N THR A 11 -0.27 15.13 48.97
CA THR A 11 -1.19 16.10 48.32
C THR A 11 -0.48 16.94 47.25
N GLY A 12 0.82 16.71 47.03
CA GLY A 12 1.65 17.38 46.02
C GLY A 12 2.54 16.40 45.25
N GLY A 13 3.56 16.92 44.59
CA GLY A 13 4.51 16.11 43.83
C GLY A 13 5.51 15.35 44.71
N ILE A 14 5.95 14.19 44.22
CA ILE A 14 7.08 13.46 44.79
C ILE A 14 8.29 13.70 43.87
N ALA A 15 9.37 14.27 44.40
CA ALA A 15 10.64 14.38 43.68
C ALA A 15 11.61 13.29 44.15
N VAL A 16 12.11 12.47 43.23
CA VAL A 16 13.08 11.41 43.51
C VAL A 16 14.41 11.79 42.87
N ALA A 17 15.41 12.15 43.69
CA ALA A 17 16.78 12.35 43.22
C ALA A 17 17.50 10.99 43.15
N GLY A 18 17.34 10.27 42.04
CA GLY A 18 17.95 8.96 41.81
C GLY A 18 16.99 7.95 41.20
N THR A 19 17.19 6.67 41.51
CA THR A 19 16.34 5.58 41.03
C THR A 19 15.18 5.31 41.98
N SER A 20 14.00 5.08 41.42
CA SER A 20 12.85 4.51 42.14
C SER A 20 12.63 3.10 41.61
N SER A 21 12.51 2.12 42.50
CA SER A 21 12.06 0.77 42.16
C SER A 21 10.69 0.53 42.78
N VAL A 22 9.71 0.18 41.96
CA VAL A 22 8.37 -0.19 42.40
C VAL A 22 8.16 -1.66 42.07
N THR A 23 7.80 -2.44 43.08
CA THR A 23 7.37 -3.83 42.91
C THR A 23 5.85 -3.85 42.84
N GLY A 24 5.29 -4.33 41.73
CA GLY A 24 3.84 -4.34 41.47
C GLY A 24 3.46 -3.42 40.31
N GLY A 25 2.32 -2.73 40.43
CA GLY A 25 1.81 -1.81 39.42
C GLY A 25 1.94 -0.35 39.81
N ILE A 26 2.03 0.53 38.81
CA ILE A 26 1.88 1.98 38.96
C ILE A 26 0.65 2.36 38.13
N THR A 27 -0.28 3.10 38.74
CA THR A 27 -1.44 3.68 38.03
C THR A 27 -1.28 5.18 38.01
N PHE A 28 -1.46 5.78 36.84
CA PHE A 28 -1.46 7.22 36.66
C PHE A 28 -2.87 7.66 36.24
N ASP A 29 -3.49 8.51 37.05
CA ASP A 29 -4.78 9.14 36.72
C ASP A 29 -4.50 10.55 36.19
N GLY A 30 -4.29 10.64 34.87
CA GLY A 30 -3.95 11.89 34.17
C GLY A 30 -2.75 11.77 33.21
N THR A 31 -2.23 12.92 32.80
CA THR A 31 -1.11 13.00 31.86
C THR A 31 0.21 12.63 32.52
N THR A 32 0.94 11.70 31.90
CA THR A 32 2.34 11.40 32.24
C THR A 32 3.26 11.90 31.14
N SER A 33 4.45 12.36 31.51
CA SER A 33 5.46 12.81 30.55
C SER A 33 6.83 12.27 30.95
N PHE A 34 7.51 11.66 29.99
CA PHE A 34 8.87 11.16 30.16
C PHE A 34 9.81 12.02 29.31
N THR A 35 10.79 12.65 29.94
CA THR A 35 11.81 13.45 29.23
C THR A 35 12.98 12.60 28.73
N GLY A 36 13.14 11.39 29.26
CA GLY A 36 14.11 10.39 28.82
C GLY A 36 13.44 9.15 28.20
N ALA A 37 14.24 8.11 27.96
CA ALA A 37 13.75 6.86 27.38
C ALA A 37 12.80 6.13 28.35
N LEU A 38 11.59 5.80 27.86
CA LEU A 38 10.71 4.83 28.50
C LEU A 38 11.05 3.43 27.98
N ASN A 39 11.79 2.66 28.77
CA ASN A 39 12.10 1.27 28.46
C ASN A 39 11.11 0.35 29.19
N VAL A 40 10.34 -0.43 28.44
CA VAL A 40 9.41 -1.44 28.98
C VAL A 40 10.05 -2.81 28.81
N GLY A 41 10.64 -3.36 29.89
CA GLY A 41 11.28 -4.68 29.89
C GLY A 41 10.28 -5.85 29.77
N ALA A 42 10.65 -6.88 28.99
CA ALA A 42 9.91 -8.06 28.49
C ALA A 42 8.79 -8.68 29.38
N THR A 43 7.71 -9.29 28.88
CA THR A 43 7.52 -10.04 27.60
C THR A 43 6.31 -9.60 26.77
N THR A 44 5.35 -8.90 27.39
CA THR A 44 4.21 -8.28 26.69
C THR A 44 3.84 -7.00 27.43
N ALA A 45 4.09 -5.85 26.82
CA ALA A 45 3.40 -4.64 27.22
C ALA A 45 1.96 -4.76 26.72
N THR A 46 1.09 -5.42 27.47
CA THR A 46 -0.36 -5.46 27.17
C THR A 46 -0.97 -4.12 27.59
N GLY A 47 -0.62 -3.07 26.85
CA GLY A 47 -1.26 -1.77 26.96
C GLY A 47 -2.44 -1.72 26.01
N VAL A 48 -3.67 -1.79 26.53
CA VAL A 48 -4.83 -1.41 25.73
C VAL A 48 -4.88 0.11 25.73
N TYR A 49 -4.39 0.72 24.65
CA TYR A 49 -4.61 2.14 24.40
C TYR A 49 -6.06 2.29 23.93
N THR A 50 -6.93 2.78 24.81
CA THR A 50 -8.34 3.10 24.49
C THR A 50 -8.54 4.55 24.03
N GLY A 51 -7.45 5.31 23.90
CA GLY A 51 -7.47 6.68 23.39
C GLY A 51 -7.69 6.76 21.88
N THR A 52 -7.75 7.99 21.36
CA THR A 52 -8.07 8.29 19.95
C THR A 52 -6.92 8.02 18.96
N GLY A 53 -5.70 7.74 19.44
CA GLY A 53 -4.56 7.40 18.59
C GLY A 53 -3.22 7.44 19.32
N ILE A 54 -2.16 7.06 18.60
CA ILE A 54 -0.76 7.19 19.02
C ILE A 54 -0.07 8.08 17.99
N SER A 55 0.48 9.21 18.42
CA SER A 55 1.32 10.08 17.58
C SER A 55 2.78 9.83 17.91
N VAL A 56 3.58 9.53 16.89
CA VAL A 56 5.01 9.22 17.04
C VAL A 56 5.79 10.12 16.08
N SER A 57 6.63 11.00 16.62
CA SER A 57 7.50 11.89 15.82
C SER A 57 8.72 11.18 15.23
N GLY A 58 8.85 9.87 15.44
CA GLY A 58 9.99 9.07 15.01
C GLY A 58 9.58 7.71 14.44
N THR A 59 10.53 6.79 14.37
CA THR A 59 10.31 5.48 13.76
C THR A 59 9.51 4.54 14.65
N VAL A 60 8.53 3.86 14.06
CA VAL A 60 7.83 2.73 14.66
C VAL A 60 8.35 1.44 14.05
N THR A 61 8.97 0.58 14.86
CA THR A 61 9.41 -0.76 14.45
C THR A 61 8.52 -1.80 15.11
N ALA A 62 7.86 -2.64 14.30
CA ALA A 62 6.99 -3.70 14.77
C ALA A 62 7.22 -4.98 13.96
N SER A 63 7.20 -6.14 14.62
CA SER A 63 7.31 -7.44 13.95
C SER A 63 6.06 -7.81 13.14
N GLY A 64 4.92 -7.17 13.42
CA GLY A 64 3.67 -7.37 12.71
C GLY A 64 2.59 -6.39 13.14
N SER A 65 1.57 -6.23 12.31
CA SER A 65 0.39 -5.41 12.58
C SER A 65 -0.86 -6.14 12.09
N ALA A 66 -1.80 -6.37 13.00
CA ALA A 66 -3.11 -6.93 12.68
C ALA A 66 -4.16 -5.85 12.95
N LEU A 67 -4.85 -5.42 11.89
CA LEU A 67 -5.86 -4.37 11.97
C LEU A 67 -7.27 -4.96 11.95
N THR A 68 -8.18 -4.35 12.72
CA THR A 68 -9.58 -4.74 12.79
C THR A 68 -10.25 -4.63 11.42
N SER A 69 -10.80 -5.74 10.91
CA SER A 69 -11.37 -5.83 9.55
C SER A 69 -12.66 -6.66 9.48
N ASP A 70 -13.18 -7.13 10.61
CA ASP A 70 -14.39 -7.97 10.69
C ASP A 70 -15.60 -7.28 10.03
N ARG A 71 -16.36 -8.05 9.23
CA ARG A 71 -17.53 -7.56 8.48
C ARG A 71 -18.56 -6.89 9.40
N ARG A 72 -18.71 -7.35 10.66
CA ARG A 72 -19.67 -6.80 11.63
C ARG A 72 -19.36 -5.35 12.03
N TYR A 73 -18.11 -4.92 11.85
CA TYR A 73 -17.69 -3.55 12.13
C TYR A 73 -17.75 -2.63 10.91
N LYS A 74 -18.23 -3.14 9.76
CA LYS A 74 -18.30 -2.40 8.49
C LYS A 74 -19.75 -2.22 8.06
N LYS A 75 -20.07 -1.04 7.54
CA LYS A 75 -21.34 -0.70 6.90
C LYS A 75 -21.05 -0.08 5.52
N ASP A 76 -22.06 0.01 4.67
CA ASP A 76 -21.98 0.67 3.36
C ASP A 76 -20.85 0.11 2.47
N ILE A 77 -20.70 -1.23 2.47
CA ILE A 77 -19.63 -1.93 1.76
C ILE A 77 -19.91 -1.91 0.25
N THR A 78 -19.16 -1.12 -0.49
CA THR A 78 -19.14 -1.09 -1.96
C THR A 78 -17.81 -1.62 -2.49
N ARG A 79 -17.81 -2.05 -3.76
CA ARG A 79 -16.58 -2.42 -4.46
C ARG A 79 -15.84 -1.13 -4.87
N LEU A 80 -14.51 -1.14 -4.77
CA LEU A 80 -13.69 -0.09 -5.39
C LEU A 80 -13.71 -0.29 -6.91
N SER A 81 -13.97 0.78 -7.65
CA SER A 81 -14.03 0.81 -9.11
C SER A 81 -13.13 1.92 -9.63
N SER A 82 -12.64 1.81 -10.86
CA SER A 82 -11.73 2.78 -11.48
C SER A 82 -10.40 2.89 -10.72
N ALA A 83 -10.02 1.82 -10.05
CA ALA A 83 -8.82 1.81 -9.22
C ALA A 83 -7.56 1.96 -10.07
N LEU A 84 -7.51 1.38 -11.27
CA LEU A 84 -6.42 1.54 -12.22
C LEU A 84 -6.29 2.99 -12.68
N ASP A 85 -7.38 3.62 -13.08
CA ASP A 85 -7.39 5.02 -13.51
C ASP A 85 -6.90 5.95 -12.40
N ASP A 86 -7.30 5.70 -11.16
CA ASP A 86 -6.91 6.52 -10.03
C ASP A 86 -5.43 6.38 -9.70
N VAL A 87 -4.89 5.16 -9.65
CA VAL A 87 -3.45 4.99 -9.41
C VAL A 87 -2.60 5.54 -10.56
N MET A 88 -3.10 5.56 -11.79
CA MET A 88 -2.42 6.13 -12.95
C MET A 88 -2.32 7.67 -12.90
N LYS A 89 -3.19 8.34 -12.15
CA LYS A 89 -3.13 9.81 -11.93
C LYS A 89 -2.13 10.20 -10.84
N ILE A 90 -1.74 9.26 -9.97
CA ILE A 90 -0.88 9.52 -8.82
C ILE A 90 0.55 9.11 -9.16
N ARG A 91 1.52 10.00 -8.93
CA ARG A 91 2.94 9.70 -9.14
C ARG A 91 3.63 9.30 -7.84
N GLY A 92 4.47 8.27 -7.92
CA GLY A 92 5.48 7.99 -6.89
C GLY A 92 6.64 8.98 -7.00
N VAL A 93 7.12 9.49 -5.88
CA VAL A 93 8.23 10.46 -5.82
C VAL A 93 9.32 9.99 -4.87
N SER A 94 10.56 10.41 -5.14
CA SER A 94 11.63 10.42 -4.15
C SER A 94 11.81 11.83 -3.58
N TYR A 95 12.13 11.93 -2.30
CA TYR A 95 12.25 13.22 -1.64
C TYR A 95 13.24 13.18 -0.47
N ASN A 96 13.71 14.36 -0.07
CA ASN A 96 14.46 14.57 1.16
C ASN A 96 13.69 15.56 2.02
N TRP A 97 13.74 15.38 3.34
CA TRP A 97 13.06 16.27 4.27
C TRP A 97 13.71 17.67 4.32
N ARG A 98 12.88 18.72 4.46
CA ARG A 98 13.32 20.10 4.71
C ARG A 98 13.67 20.32 6.19
N ARG A 99 14.66 19.57 6.68
CA ARG A 99 15.00 19.46 8.11
C ARG A 99 15.32 20.80 8.77
N SER A 100 16.02 21.69 8.06
CA SER A 100 16.40 23.02 8.55
C SER A 100 15.21 23.97 8.67
N GLU A 101 14.20 23.80 7.81
CA GLU A 101 12.97 24.60 7.83
C GLU A 101 11.97 24.08 8.87
N PHE A 102 12.02 22.77 9.18
CA PHE A 102 11.10 22.09 10.10
C PHE A 102 11.84 21.29 11.20
N PRO A 103 12.62 21.95 12.08
CA PRO A 103 13.48 21.26 13.05
C PRO A 103 12.70 20.51 14.15
N THR A 104 11.42 20.83 14.37
CA THR A 104 10.58 20.21 15.40
C THR A 104 10.13 18.79 15.07
N TYR A 105 10.20 18.37 13.80
CA TYR A 105 9.67 17.08 13.33
C TYR A 105 10.70 15.95 13.33
N ALA A 106 11.91 16.18 13.86
CA ALA A 106 12.95 15.16 14.01
C ALA A 106 13.26 14.35 12.73
N PHE A 107 13.07 14.95 11.55
CA PHE A 107 13.31 14.29 10.27
C PHE A 107 14.76 13.81 10.12
N ASP A 108 14.93 12.59 9.58
CA ASP A 108 16.24 12.03 9.26
C ASP A 108 16.83 12.64 7.97
N ASN A 109 18.07 12.24 7.63
CA ASN A 109 18.79 12.75 6.46
C ASN A 109 18.74 11.83 5.24
N ASN A 110 17.91 10.79 5.26
CA ASN A 110 17.86 9.80 4.19
C ASN A 110 16.97 10.29 3.05
N THR A 111 17.20 9.74 1.86
CA THR A 111 16.24 9.86 0.76
C THR A 111 15.11 8.88 0.97
N HIS A 112 13.88 9.37 0.89
CA HIS A 112 12.65 8.61 1.07
C HIS A 112 11.91 8.47 -0.25
N TYR A 113 11.04 7.47 -0.32
CA TYR A 113 10.10 7.28 -1.43
C TYR A 113 8.67 7.31 -0.87
N GLY A 114 7.75 7.90 -1.62
CA GLY A 114 6.36 8.00 -1.22
C GLY A 114 5.54 8.81 -2.21
N PHE A 115 4.55 9.52 -1.68
CA PHE A 115 3.63 10.33 -2.46
C PHE A 115 3.53 11.75 -1.89
N ILE A 116 3.06 12.68 -2.73
CA ILE A 116 2.67 14.01 -2.28
C ILE A 116 1.21 13.94 -1.85
N ALA A 117 0.92 14.25 -0.58
CA ALA A 117 -0.41 14.09 -0.01
C ALA A 117 -1.47 14.93 -0.74
N GLN A 118 -1.10 16.12 -1.24
CA GLN A 118 -1.97 17.00 -2.01
C GLN A 118 -2.37 16.38 -3.35
N GLU A 119 -1.45 15.71 -4.04
CA GLU A 119 -1.75 15.02 -5.31
C GLU A 119 -2.66 13.81 -5.08
N VAL A 120 -2.44 13.09 -3.97
CA VAL A 120 -3.34 11.99 -3.57
C VAL A 120 -4.73 12.52 -3.21
N GLU A 121 -4.83 13.67 -2.56
CA GLU A 121 -6.10 14.26 -2.13
C GLU A 121 -7.02 14.60 -3.32
N GLU A 122 -6.46 15.01 -4.44
CA GLU A 122 -7.22 15.31 -5.67
C GLU A 122 -7.86 14.06 -6.30
N VAL A 123 -7.33 12.88 -6.00
CA VAL A 123 -7.75 11.61 -6.62
C VAL A 123 -8.50 10.70 -5.63
N ILE A 124 -7.92 10.47 -4.45
CA ILE A 124 -8.45 9.59 -3.39
C ILE A 124 -8.37 10.32 -2.03
N PRO A 125 -9.24 11.33 -1.80
CA PRO A 125 -9.18 12.18 -0.61
C PRO A 125 -9.32 11.40 0.71
N GLU A 126 -9.98 10.25 0.70
CA GLU A 126 -10.18 9.39 1.88
C GLU A 126 -8.87 8.83 2.46
N LEU A 127 -7.81 8.77 1.65
CA LEU A 127 -6.49 8.33 2.08
C LEU A 127 -5.63 9.46 2.66
N VAL A 128 -6.14 10.70 2.70
CA VAL A 128 -5.41 11.85 3.21
C VAL A 128 -6.01 12.30 4.54
N GLY A 129 -5.17 12.43 5.56
CA GLY A 129 -5.51 13.06 6.82
C GLY A 129 -4.96 14.48 6.86
N THR A 130 -5.72 15.42 7.41
CA THR A 130 -5.26 16.79 7.67
C THR A 130 -5.33 17.04 9.18
N ASP A 131 -4.23 17.51 9.78
CA ASP A 131 -4.20 17.86 11.20
C ASP A 131 -4.73 19.27 11.50
N GLU A 132 -4.77 19.66 12.77
CA GLU A 132 -5.27 20.97 13.21
C GLU A 132 -4.46 22.16 12.66
N LEU A 133 -3.22 21.92 12.22
CA LEU A 133 -2.35 22.92 11.63
C LEU A 133 -2.42 22.94 10.09
N GLY A 134 -3.27 22.10 9.50
CA GLY A 134 -3.41 21.97 8.05
C GLY A 134 -2.35 21.07 7.40
N MET A 135 -1.53 20.37 8.18
CA MET A 135 -0.51 19.46 7.65
C MET A 135 -1.16 18.16 7.17
N LYS A 136 -0.77 17.72 5.98
CA LYS A 136 -1.35 16.54 5.33
C LYS A 136 -0.50 15.30 5.57
N SER A 137 -1.17 14.17 5.77
CA SER A 137 -0.58 12.85 5.99
C SER A 137 -1.31 11.80 5.15
N ILE A 138 -0.65 10.68 4.86
CA ILE A 138 -1.18 9.64 3.99
C ILE A 138 -1.42 8.35 4.78
N ARG A 139 -2.61 7.75 4.59
CA ARG A 139 -2.96 6.42 5.09
C ARG A 139 -2.46 5.34 4.15
N TYR A 140 -1.14 5.08 4.18
CA TYR A 140 -0.48 4.14 3.26
C TYR A 140 -1.14 2.75 3.16
N LEU A 141 -1.62 2.19 4.27
CA LEU A 141 -2.27 0.87 4.27
C LEU A 141 -3.58 0.83 3.47
N GLY A 142 -4.22 1.98 3.26
CA GLY A 142 -5.43 2.08 2.44
C GLY A 142 -5.15 1.95 0.93
N PHE A 143 -3.91 2.12 0.48
CA PHE A 143 -3.55 1.86 -0.92
C PHE A 143 -3.57 0.38 -1.27
N THR A 144 -3.32 -0.53 -0.31
CA THR A 144 -3.26 -1.97 -0.58
C THR A 144 -4.52 -2.51 -1.28
N PRO A 145 -5.77 -2.24 -0.82
CA PRO A 145 -6.97 -2.67 -1.54
C PRO A 145 -7.18 -1.92 -2.87
N VAL A 146 -6.77 -0.65 -2.99
CA VAL A 146 -6.85 0.10 -4.25
C VAL A 146 -5.94 -0.52 -5.30
N LEU A 147 -4.67 -0.76 -4.96
CA LEU A 147 -3.69 -1.41 -5.83
C LEU A 147 -4.13 -2.83 -6.23
N LEU A 148 -4.76 -3.56 -5.31
CA LEU A 148 -5.33 -4.88 -5.62
C LEU A 148 -6.40 -4.82 -6.71
N GLU A 149 -7.36 -3.89 -6.60
CA GLU A 149 -8.39 -3.74 -7.64
C GLU A 149 -7.80 -3.19 -8.95
N ALA A 150 -6.85 -2.26 -8.89
CA ALA A 150 -6.13 -1.78 -10.07
C ALA A 150 -5.42 -2.91 -10.83
N MET A 151 -4.77 -3.83 -10.10
CA MET A 151 -4.13 -5.02 -10.71
C MET A 151 -5.16 -5.97 -11.34
N LYS A 152 -6.35 -6.11 -10.76
CA LYS A 152 -7.42 -6.94 -11.33
C LYS A 152 -7.98 -6.31 -12.60
N GLU A 153 -8.24 -5.00 -12.58
CA GLU A 153 -8.67 -4.23 -13.75
C GLU A 153 -7.63 -4.35 -14.88
N GLN A 154 -6.34 -4.16 -14.58
CA GLN A 154 -5.25 -4.36 -15.54
C GLN A 154 -5.21 -5.80 -16.09
N GLN A 155 -5.45 -6.81 -15.25
CA GLN A 155 -5.48 -8.21 -15.68
C GLN A 155 -6.66 -8.50 -16.61
N GLU A 156 -7.79 -7.83 -16.42
CA GLU A 156 -8.95 -7.92 -17.29
C GLU A 156 -8.65 -7.31 -18.67
N GLU A 157 -8.04 -6.13 -18.72
CA GLU A 157 -7.57 -5.52 -19.98
C GLU A 157 -6.62 -6.43 -20.76
N ILE A 158 -5.66 -7.07 -20.06
CA ILE A 158 -4.73 -8.02 -20.68
C ILE A 158 -5.46 -9.23 -21.29
N LEU A 159 -6.51 -9.73 -20.64
CA LEU A 159 -7.30 -10.85 -21.17
C LEU A 159 -8.08 -10.45 -22.42
N ILE A 160 -8.67 -9.26 -22.41
CA ILE A 160 -9.37 -8.70 -23.57
C ILE A 160 -8.41 -8.54 -24.74
N LEU A 161 -7.24 -7.91 -24.52
CA LEU A 161 -6.22 -7.71 -25.57
C LEU A 161 -5.70 -9.03 -26.15
N LYS A 162 -5.52 -10.07 -25.32
CA LYS A 162 -5.11 -11.40 -25.78
C LYS A 162 -6.17 -12.06 -26.66
N GLU A 163 -7.44 -11.91 -26.32
CA GLU A 163 -8.53 -12.46 -27.12
C GLU A 163 -8.67 -11.72 -28.45
N GLU A 164 -8.54 -10.39 -28.45
CA GLU A 164 -8.49 -9.60 -29.68
C GLU A 164 -7.34 -10.01 -30.60
N LEU A 165 -6.15 -10.25 -30.02
CA LEU A 165 -5.00 -10.75 -30.77
C LEU A 165 -5.27 -12.14 -31.37
N ARG A 166 -5.87 -13.05 -30.60
CA ARG A 166 -6.24 -14.40 -31.08
C ARG A 166 -7.22 -14.34 -32.24
N LEU A 167 -8.26 -13.50 -32.12
CA LEU A 167 -9.24 -13.29 -33.18
C LEU A 167 -8.61 -12.66 -34.43
N THR A 168 -7.66 -11.74 -34.25
CA THR A 168 -6.93 -11.10 -35.34
C THR A 168 -6.06 -12.11 -36.08
N ASN A 169 -5.33 -12.96 -35.37
CA ASN A 169 -4.54 -14.03 -35.98
C ASN A 169 -5.42 -15.02 -36.74
N SER A 170 -6.54 -15.47 -36.15
CA SER A 170 -7.47 -16.37 -36.83
C SER A 170 -8.07 -15.79 -38.11
N LYS A 171 -8.32 -14.47 -38.15
CA LYS A 171 -8.75 -13.78 -39.38
C LYS A 171 -7.64 -13.76 -40.43
N LEU A 172 -6.39 -13.59 -40.02
CA LEU A 172 -5.24 -13.63 -40.91
C LEU A 172 -5.10 -15.02 -41.55
N ASP A 173 -5.21 -16.09 -40.76
CA ASP A 173 -5.12 -17.48 -41.24
C ASP A 173 -6.21 -17.79 -42.25
N LEU A 174 -7.45 -17.33 -41.98
CA LEU A 174 -8.57 -17.50 -42.90
C LEU A 174 -8.32 -16.75 -44.22
N MET A 175 -7.75 -15.54 -44.15
CA MET A 175 -7.45 -14.75 -45.34
C MET A 175 -6.32 -15.40 -46.17
N LEU A 176 -5.29 -15.94 -45.52
CA LEU A 176 -4.22 -16.68 -46.17
C LEU A 176 -4.76 -17.96 -46.86
N ALA A 177 -5.62 -18.72 -46.17
CA ALA A 177 -6.27 -19.89 -46.76
C ALA A 177 -7.13 -19.53 -47.98
N PHE A 178 -7.85 -18.41 -47.93
CA PHE A 178 -8.62 -17.91 -49.06
C PHE A 178 -7.73 -17.51 -50.25
N LEU A 179 -6.59 -16.87 -49.99
CA LEU A 179 -5.61 -16.52 -51.02
C LEU A 179 -4.98 -17.76 -51.65
N CYS A 180 -4.49 -18.74 -50.87
CA CYS A 180 -3.95 -20.01 -51.39
C CYS A 180 -5.02 -20.71 -52.27
N LYS A 181 -6.29 -20.76 -51.83
CA LYS A 181 -7.37 -21.33 -52.64
C LYS A 181 -7.63 -20.58 -53.96
N ASN A 182 -7.58 -19.25 -53.95
CA ASN A 182 -7.74 -18.47 -55.19
C ASN A 182 -6.56 -18.67 -56.15
N GLU A 183 -5.34 -18.80 -55.64
CA GLU A 183 -4.18 -19.16 -56.47
C GLU A 183 -4.31 -20.57 -57.04
N MET A 184 -4.73 -21.56 -56.24
CA MET A 184 -5.06 -22.91 -56.72
C MET A 184 -6.11 -22.90 -57.84
N LEU A 185 -7.18 -22.11 -57.70
CA LEU A 185 -8.21 -21.97 -58.73
C LEU A 185 -7.69 -21.29 -60.01
N ARG A 186 -6.67 -20.44 -59.91
CA ARG A 186 -6.00 -19.83 -61.07
C ARG A 186 -5.00 -20.77 -61.72
N ALA A 187 -4.43 -21.68 -60.95
CA ALA A 187 -3.36 -22.58 -61.34
C ALA A 187 -3.83 -24.03 -61.54
N SER A 188 -5.12 -24.24 -61.79
CA SER A 188 -5.60 -25.45 -62.47
C SER A 188 -4.98 -25.66 -63.87
N ASP A 189 -3.99 -24.83 -64.25
CA ASP A 189 -3.09 -25.00 -65.40
C ASP A 189 -1.67 -25.51 -65.02
N SER A 190 -1.28 -25.62 -63.73
CA SER A 190 0.03 -26.12 -63.28
C SER A 190 0.07 -26.51 -61.78
N GLU A 191 -0.23 -27.78 -61.44
CA GLU A 191 -0.43 -28.27 -60.06
C GLU A 191 0.85 -28.40 -59.19
N GLU A 192 2.04 -28.59 -59.78
CA GLU A 192 3.27 -28.99 -59.05
C GLU A 192 3.94 -27.86 -58.23
N GLU A 193 3.77 -26.59 -58.62
CA GLU A 193 4.44 -25.46 -57.96
C GLU A 193 3.74 -25.00 -56.67
N ILE A 194 2.46 -25.38 -56.48
CA ILE A 194 1.61 -24.85 -55.40
C ILE A 194 1.62 -25.71 -54.15
N GLU A 195 1.73 -27.05 -54.27
CA GLU A 195 1.88 -27.91 -53.09
C GLU A 195 3.14 -27.56 -52.29
N SER A 196 4.21 -27.16 -52.98
CA SER A 196 5.47 -26.67 -52.37
C SER A 196 5.27 -25.35 -51.59
N LEU A 197 4.59 -24.37 -52.21
CA LEU A 197 4.37 -23.03 -51.61
C LEU A 197 3.39 -23.04 -50.43
N CYS A 198 2.28 -23.79 -50.52
CA CYS A 198 1.34 -23.90 -49.39
C CYS A 198 1.89 -24.84 -48.28
N SER A 199 2.79 -25.78 -48.58
CA SER A 199 3.57 -26.55 -47.58
C SER A 199 4.52 -25.65 -46.77
N ASP A 200 5.26 -24.76 -47.44
CA ASP A 200 6.23 -23.87 -46.80
C ASP A 200 5.59 -22.81 -45.90
N LEU A 201 4.34 -22.42 -46.17
CA LEU A 201 3.56 -21.54 -45.31
C LEU A 201 3.04 -22.25 -44.05
N ASN A 202 2.65 -23.53 -44.18
CA ASN A 202 2.13 -24.33 -43.06
C ASN A 202 3.23 -24.74 -42.06
N ASN A 203 4.50 -24.78 -42.50
CA ASN A 203 5.66 -25.11 -41.66
C ASN A 203 6.28 -23.91 -40.92
N ARG A 204 5.75 -22.68 -41.07
CA ARG A 204 6.23 -21.49 -40.34
C ARG A 204 5.59 -21.30 -38.95
N GLU A 205 4.77 -22.24 -38.49
CA GLU A 205 4.13 -22.24 -37.17
C GLU A 205 4.87 -23.05 -36.08
N VAL A 206 6.19 -23.25 -36.19
CA VAL A 206 7.03 -23.81 -35.09
C VAL A 206 7.91 -22.73 -34.46
#